data_AF-A0A2E4EEG9-F1
#
_entry.id   AF-A0A2E4EEG9-F1
#
_cell.length_a   1.000
_cell.length_b   1.000
_cell.length_c   1.000
_cell.angle_alpha   90.00
_cell.angle_beta   90.00
_cell.angle_gamma   90.00
#
_symmetry.space_group_name_H-M   'P 1'
#
loop_
_entity.id
_entity.type
_entity.pdbx_description
1 polymer ?
#
loop_
_entity_poly.entity_id
_entity_poly.type
_entity_poly.pdbx_seq_one_letter_code
_entity_poly.pdbx_strand_id
1 'polypeptide(L)'
;MKWINALGLLMQFIAFWLAAPELLGKETLQRFELGLRKFISYIPILILMMVVLGFAISVSIWGTIKGLNASEQGVTENEMINYYIILGVCFAIYGVFLFFFKKIRNWLEVKLAQPLISGLIVNNHIRSTSLILGAILFTIGFLLQLGAVLF
;
A
#
# COMPACT_ATOMS: atom_id res chain seq x y z
N MET A 1 -0.79 37.59 19.20
CA MET A 1 -1.75 37.25 18.08
C MET A 1 -1.98 35.74 17.91
N LYS A 2 -3.24 35.24 17.96
CA LYS A 2 -3.56 33.78 17.98
C LYS A 2 -3.02 32.98 16.78
N TRP A 3 -3.04 33.55 15.57
CA TRP A 3 -2.60 32.87 14.35
C TRP A 3 -1.09 32.63 14.29
N ILE A 4 -0.29 33.57 14.78
CA ILE A 4 1.17 33.45 14.84
C ILE A 4 1.58 32.35 15.84
N ASN A 5 0.88 32.27 16.97
CA ASN A 5 1.10 31.21 17.95
C ASN A 5 0.77 29.81 17.37
N ALA A 6 -0.37 29.68 16.67
CA ALA A 6 -0.76 28.44 16.01
C ALA A 6 0.25 28.00 14.94
N LEU A 7 0.76 28.94 14.14
CA LEU A 7 1.80 28.67 13.14
C LEU A 7 3.11 28.17 13.80
N GLY A 8 3.53 28.81 14.89
CA GLY A 8 4.72 28.41 15.63
C GLY A 8 4.62 27.01 16.23
N LEU A 9 3.45 26.67 16.79
CA LEU A 9 3.13 25.31 17.28
C LEU A 9 3.18 24.26 16.16
N LEU A 10 2.61 24.56 15.00
CA LEU A 10 2.65 23.69 13.83
C LEU A 10 4.07 23.45 13.34
N MET A 11 4.90 24.50 13.27
CA MET A 11 6.30 24.39 12.88
C MET A 11 7.11 23.52 13.86
N GLN A 12 6.91 23.69 15.17
CA GLN A 12 7.55 22.85 16.20
C GLN A 12 7.07 21.40 16.15
N PHE A 13 5.79 21.17 15.89
CA PHE A 13 5.24 19.82 15.74
C PHE A 13 5.85 19.09 14.54
N ILE A 14 5.98 19.77 13.40
CA ILE A 14 6.64 19.22 12.20
C ILE A 14 8.13 18.96 12.50
N ALA A 15 8.81 19.88 13.20
CA ALA A 15 10.20 19.70 13.62
C ALA A 15 10.42 18.47 14.51
N PHE A 16 9.50 18.20 15.44
CA PHE A 16 9.53 17.00 16.27
C PHE A 16 9.48 15.72 15.42
N TRP A 17 8.58 15.65 14.44
CA TRP A 17 8.47 14.49 13.55
C TRP A 17 9.68 14.33 12.63
N LEU A 18 10.36 15.42 12.27
CA LEU A 18 11.62 15.37 11.53
C LEU A 18 12.81 14.89 12.38
N ALA A 19 12.77 15.11 13.69
CA ALA A 19 13.78 14.64 14.66
C ALA A 19 13.48 13.26 15.27
N ALA A 20 12.22 12.80 15.22
CA ALA A 20 11.77 11.52 15.75
C ALA A 20 12.57 10.30 15.24
N PRO A 21 12.99 10.22 13.96
CA PRO A 21 13.84 9.12 13.48
C PRO A 21 15.19 9.01 14.22
N GLU A 22 15.74 10.12 14.70
CA GLU A 22 16.99 10.11 15.48
C GLU A 22 16.74 9.73 16.94
N LEU A 23 15.65 10.23 17.53
CA LEU A 23 15.23 9.90 18.90
C LEU A 23 14.87 8.42 19.09
N LEU A 24 14.35 7.78 18.04
CA LEU A 24 14.06 6.35 18.02
C LEU A 24 15.34 5.50 18.02
N GLY A 25 16.51 6.09 17.74
CA GLY A 25 17.80 5.41 17.73
C GLY A 25 18.02 4.55 16.49
N LYS A 26 19.30 4.31 16.15
CA LYS A 26 19.69 3.54 14.95
C LYS A 26 19.08 2.13 14.93
N GLU A 27 18.94 1.51 16.09
CA GLU A 27 18.42 0.15 16.21
C GLU A 27 16.92 0.05 15.88
N THR A 28 16.09 0.96 16.40
CA THR A 28 14.65 1.00 16.08
C THR A 28 14.42 1.37 14.62
N LEU A 29 15.25 2.25 14.06
CA LEU A 29 15.17 2.64 12.65
C LEU A 29 15.53 1.48 11.73
N GLN A 30 16.55 0.68 12.06
CA GLN A 30 16.86 -0.56 11.35
C GLN A 30 15.74 -1.60 11.49
N ARG A 31 15.12 -1.73 12.67
CA ARG A 31 13.96 -2.62 12.86
C ARG A 31 12.76 -2.17 12.03
N PHE A 32 12.51 -0.86 11.96
CA PHE A 32 11.47 -0.29 11.12
C PHE A 32 11.76 -0.53 9.63
N GLU A 33 13.00 -0.32 9.19
CA GLU A 33 13.46 -0.59 7.83
C GLU A 33 13.24 -2.06 7.45
N LEU A 34 13.64 -2.99 8.32
CA LEU A 34 13.41 -4.43 8.13
C LEU A 34 11.91 -4.77 8.07
N GLY A 35 11.11 -4.15 8.94
CA GLY A 35 9.65 -4.29 8.93
C GLY A 35 9.02 -3.78 7.63
N LEU A 36 9.45 -2.61 7.17
CA LEU A 36 8.98 -1.97 5.96
C LEU A 36 9.41 -2.73 4.70
N ARG A 37 10.65 -3.23 4.67
CA ARG A 37 11.15 -4.12 3.62
C ARG A 37 10.33 -5.41 3.54
N LYS A 38 10.03 -6.01 4.69
CA LYS A 38 9.18 -7.20 4.78
C LYS A 38 7.76 -6.89 4.32
N PHE A 39 7.18 -5.77 4.72
CA PHE A 39 5.85 -5.34 4.27
C PHE A 39 5.80 -5.13 2.75
N ILE A 40 6.76 -4.40 2.17
CA ILE A 40 6.83 -4.14 0.73
C ILE A 40 7.03 -5.45 -0.05
N SER A 41 7.79 -6.41 0.49
CA SER A 41 7.97 -7.72 -0.14
C SER A 41 6.67 -8.53 -0.23
N TYR A 42 5.66 -8.22 0.59
CA TYR A 42 4.33 -8.83 0.50
C TYR A 42 3.39 -8.13 -0.49
N ILE A 43 3.71 -6.92 -0.99
CA ILE A 43 2.85 -6.22 -1.95
C ILE A 43 2.58 -7.05 -3.22
N PRO A 44 3.59 -7.68 -3.86
CA PRO A 44 3.35 -8.56 -5.01
C PRO A 44 2.33 -9.68 -4.72
N ILE A 45 2.41 -10.31 -3.54
CA ILE A 45 1.52 -11.41 -3.20
C ILE A 45 0.12 -10.91 -2.86
N LEU A 46 -0.01 -9.74 -2.23
CA LEU A 46 -1.31 -9.11 -1.98
C LEU A 46 -2.03 -8.76 -3.29
N ILE A 47 -1.32 -8.21 -4.27
CA ILE A 47 -1.88 -7.92 -5.61
C ILE A 47 -2.38 -9.22 -6.26
N LEU A 48 -1.57 -10.27 -6.27
CA LEU A 48 -1.95 -11.55 -6.84
C LEU A 48 -3.14 -12.19 -6.11
N MET A 49 -3.17 -12.08 -4.78
CA MET A 49 -4.28 -12.58 -3.97
C MET A 49 -5.58 -11.86 -4.30
N MET A 50 -5.56 -10.55 -4.51
CA MET A 50 -6.74 -9.80 -4.94
C MET A 50 -7.27 -10.27 -6.31
N VAL A 51 -6.39 -10.59 -7.26
CA VAL A 51 -6.80 -11.11 -8.57
C VAL A 51 -7.48 -12.48 -8.43
N VAL A 52 -6.89 -13.39 -7.63
CA VAL A 52 -7.45 -14.73 -7.40
C VAL A 52 -8.79 -14.64 -6.67
N LEU A 53 -8.88 -13.82 -5.63
CA LEU A 53 -10.13 -13.62 -4.89
C LEU A 53 -11.20 -12.97 -5.76
N GLY A 54 -10.84 -11.97 -6.56
CA GLY A 54 -11.75 -11.34 -7.52
C GLY A 54 -12.33 -12.35 -8.49
N PHE A 55 -11.48 -13.18 -9.10
CA PHE A 55 -11.93 -14.27 -9.98
C PHE A 55 -12.87 -15.24 -9.26
N ALA A 56 -12.49 -15.73 -8.07
CA ALA A 56 -13.29 -16.69 -7.31
C ALA A 56 -14.67 -16.13 -6.93
N ILE A 57 -14.71 -14.88 -6.46
CA ILE A 57 -15.96 -14.20 -6.10
C ILE A 57 -16.83 -14.00 -7.34
N SER A 58 -16.28 -13.48 -8.44
CA SER A 58 -17.03 -13.23 -9.68
C SER A 58 -17.64 -14.51 -10.24
N VAL A 59 -16.87 -15.60 -10.32
CA VAL A 59 -17.36 -16.89 -10.82
C VAL A 59 -18.42 -17.47 -9.88
N SER A 60 -18.23 -17.36 -8.56
CA SER A 60 -19.19 -17.87 -7.57
C SER A 60 -20.51 -17.12 -7.59
N ILE A 61 -20.48 -15.78 -7.67
CA ILE A 61 -21.70 -14.95 -7.79
C ILE A 61 -22.43 -15.29 -9.08
N TRP A 62 -21.73 -15.29 -10.21
CA TRP A 62 -22.33 -15.60 -11.51
C TRP A 62 -22.93 -17.01 -11.56
N GLY A 63 -22.21 -18.00 -11.03
CA GLY A 63 -22.68 -19.37 -10.93
C GLY A 63 -23.93 -19.51 -10.06
N THR A 64 -23.96 -18.83 -8.90
CA THR A 64 -25.11 -18.85 -7.99
C THR A 64 -26.33 -18.19 -8.62
N ILE A 65 -26.19 -17.00 -9.22
CA ILE A 65 -27.30 -16.30 -9.88
C ILE A 65 -27.89 -17.16 -11.01
N LYS A 66 -27.02 -17.73 -11.85
CA LYS A 66 -27.48 -18.55 -12.97
C LYS A 66 -28.12 -19.86 -12.49
N GLY A 67 -27.63 -20.45 -11.39
CA GLY A 67 -28.24 -21.61 -10.76
C GLY A 67 -29.62 -21.32 -10.16
N LEU A 68 -29.82 -20.15 -9.55
CA LEU A 68 -31.13 -19.73 -9.03
C LEU A 68 -32.13 -19.52 -10.17
N ASN A 69 -31.75 -18.78 -11.21
CA ASN A 69 -32.62 -18.55 -12.37
C ASN A 69 -33.00 -19.87 -13.08
N ALA A 70 -32.04 -20.79 -13.17
CA ALA A 70 -32.25 -22.13 -13.70
C ALA A 70 -33.27 -22.95 -12.89
N SER A 71 -33.29 -22.78 -11.57
CA SER A 71 -34.25 -23.44 -10.69
C SER A 71 -35.66 -22.90 -10.82
N GLU A 72 -35.82 -21.61 -11.15
CA GLU A 72 -37.14 -20.96 -11.24
C GLU A 72 -37.78 -21.10 -12.62
N GLN A 73 -36.99 -21.01 -13.70
CA GLN A 73 -37.50 -20.91 -15.07
C GLN A 73 -37.32 -22.21 -15.88
N GLY A 74 -36.67 -23.22 -15.29
CA GLY A 74 -36.16 -24.37 -16.03
C GLY A 74 -34.96 -23.97 -16.87
N VAL A 75 -34.29 -24.97 -17.49
CA VAL A 75 -33.10 -24.72 -18.31
C VAL A 75 -33.22 -25.45 -19.63
N THR A 76 -32.95 -24.74 -20.71
CA THR A 76 -32.82 -25.36 -22.04
C THR A 76 -31.45 -26.02 -22.19
N GLU A 77 -31.35 -27.06 -23.03
CA GLU A 77 -30.10 -27.77 -23.27
C GLU A 77 -28.98 -26.84 -23.78
N ASN A 78 -29.33 -25.87 -24.62
CA ASN A 78 -28.40 -24.85 -25.13
C ASN A 78 -27.84 -23.93 -24.02
N GLU A 79 -28.66 -23.57 -23.02
CA GLU A 79 -28.21 -22.71 -21.91
C GLU A 79 -27.26 -23.43 -20.96
N MET A 80 -27.48 -24.73 -20.75
CA MET A 80 -26.57 -25.63 -20.02
C MET A 80 -25.24 -25.76 -20.74
N ILE A 81 -25.26 -26.04 -22.05
CA ILE A 81 -24.03 -26.14 -22.86
C ILE A 81 -23.25 -24.82 -22.80
N ASN A 82 -23.92 -23.69 -22.98
CA ASN A 82 -23.28 -22.38 -22.93
C ASN A 82 -22.69 -22.07 -21.54
N TYR A 83 -23.38 -22.48 -20.45
CA TYR A 83 -22.84 -22.37 -19.10
C TYR A 83 -21.51 -23.12 -18.93
N TYR A 84 -21.46 -24.39 -19.34
CA TYR A 84 -20.24 -25.20 -19.23
C TYR A 84 -19.11 -24.71 -20.12
N ILE A 85 -19.42 -24.20 -21.33
CA ILE A 85 -18.41 -23.59 -22.20
C ILE A 85 -17.80 -22.36 -21.54
N ILE A 86 -18.63 -21.43 -21.03
CA ILE A 86 -18.15 -20.22 -20.35
C ILE A 86 -17.30 -20.60 -19.13
N LEU A 87 -17.75 -21.55 -18.32
CA LEU A 87 -17.01 -22.01 -17.16
C LEU A 87 -15.67 -22.63 -17.57
N GLY A 88 -15.66 -23.48 -18.60
CA GLY A 88 -14.45 -24.07 -19.16
C GLY A 88 -13.46 -23.01 -19.67
N VAL A 89 -13.92 -21.99 -20.38
CA VAL A 89 -13.09 -20.87 -20.85
C VAL A 89 -12.52 -20.08 -19.67
N CYS A 90 -13.33 -19.77 -18.65
CA CYS A 90 -12.88 -19.08 -17.44
C CYS A 90 -11.79 -19.88 -16.70
N PHE A 91 -11.97 -21.18 -16.54
CA PHE A 91 -10.97 -22.05 -15.90
C PHE A 91 -9.72 -22.24 -16.76
N ALA A 92 -9.84 -22.26 -18.09
CA ALA A 92 -8.69 -22.28 -18.98
C ALA A 92 -7.85 -21.00 -18.85
N ILE A 93 -8.48 -19.83 -18.84
CA ILE A 93 -7.81 -18.54 -18.60
C ILE A 93 -7.13 -18.54 -17.22
N TYR A 94 -7.84 -19.01 -16.18
CA TYR A 94 -7.28 -19.13 -14.85
C TYR A 94 -6.09 -20.10 -14.79
N GLY A 95 -6.15 -21.22 -15.52
CA GLY A 95 -5.05 -22.17 -15.67
C GLY A 95 -3.81 -21.55 -16.30
N VAL A 96 -3.99 -20.76 -17.37
CA VAL A 96 -2.91 -19.98 -17.99
C VAL A 96 -2.32 -18.98 -16.99
N PHE A 97 -3.16 -18.27 -16.24
CA PHE A 97 -2.72 -17.36 -15.19
C PHE A 97 -1.87 -18.08 -14.12
N LEU A 98 -2.32 -19.25 -13.65
CA LEU A 98 -1.59 -20.06 -12.68
C LEU A 98 -0.25 -20.56 -13.22
N PHE A 99 -0.20 -20.94 -14.50
CA PHE A 99 1.04 -21.35 -15.16
C PHE A 99 2.08 -20.22 -15.14
N PHE A 100 1.65 -18.99 -15.42
CA PHE A 100 2.52 -17.81 -15.38
C PHE A 100 2.66 -17.17 -13.98
N PHE A 101 1.96 -17.67 -12.96
CA PHE A 101 1.89 -17.06 -11.63
C PHE A 101 3.26 -16.77 -11.02
N LYS A 102 4.17 -17.75 -11.05
CA LYS A 102 5.54 -17.57 -10.52
C LYS A 102 6.30 -16.49 -11.28
N LYS A 103 6.12 -16.41 -12.60
CA LYS A 103 6.77 -15.42 -13.46
C LYS A 103 6.22 -14.02 -13.19
N ILE A 104 4.90 -13.89 -13.07
CA ILE A 104 4.23 -12.61 -12.75
C ILE A 104 4.65 -12.12 -11.35
N ARG A 105 4.70 -13.02 -10.36
CA ARG A 105 5.19 -12.71 -9.02
C ARG A 105 6.61 -12.16 -9.04
N ASN A 106 7.54 -12.86 -9.70
CA ASN A 106 8.93 -12.42 -9.78
C ASN A 106 9.05 -11.08 -10.53
N TRP A 107 8.25 -10.89 -11.58
CA TRP A 107 8.20 -9.63 -12.31
C TRP A 107 7.72 -8.47 -11.41
N LEU A 108 6.65 -8.65 -10.63
CA LEU A 108 6.17 -7.69 -9.63
C LEU A 108 7.22 -7.42 -8.54
N GLU A 109 7.93 -8.45 -8.11
CA GLU A 109 8.98 -8.29 -7.10
C GLU A 109 10.13 -7.40 -7.61
N VAL A 110 10.62 -7.65 -8.82
CA VAL A 110 11.73 -6.90 -9.41
C VAL A 110 11.30 -5.50 -9.86
N LYS A 111 10.11 -5.35 -10.44
CA LYS A 111 9.65 -4.07 -11.01
C LYS A 111 8.96 -3.15 -10.01
N LEU A 112 8.39 -3.69 -8.93
CA LEU A 112 7.62 -2.91 -7.96
C LEU A 112 8.29 -2.95 -6.58
N ALA A 113 8.46 -4.13 -5.99
CA ALA A 113 8.94 -4.23 -4.61
C ALA A 113 10.39 -3.75 -4.46
N GLN A 114 11.31 -4.20 -5.30
CA GLN A 114 12.72 -3.79 -5.24
C GLN A 114 12.94 -2.28 -5.40
N PRO A 115 12.39 -1.58 -6.40
CA PRO A 115 12.57 -0.14 -6.54
C PRO A 115 11.94 0.65 -5.39
N LEU A 116 10.80 0.20 -4.86
CA LEU A 116 10.18 0.80 -3.67
C LEU A 116 11.10 0.65 -2.44
N ILE A 117 11.65 -0.54 -2.22
CA ILE A 117 12.60 -0.82 -1.14
C ILE A 117 13.84 0.06 -1.29
N SER A 118 14.46 0.11 -2.47
CA SER A 118 15.66 0.94 -2.67
C SER A 118 15.36 2.43 -2.57
N GLY A 119 14.18 2.89 -3.04
CA GLY A 119 13.80 4.29 -3.00
C GLY A 119 13.52 4.80 -1.57
N LEU A 120 12.92 3.96 -0.73
CA LEU A 120 12.60 4.31 0.67
C LEU A 120 13.79 4.20 1.62
N ILE A 121 14.73 3.29 1.35
CA ILE A 121 15.80 2.93 2.31
C ILE A 121 17.11 3.70 2.08
N VAL A 122 17.41 4.13 0.85
CA VAL A 122 18.75 4.63 0.49
C VAL A 122 19.06 6.03 1.02
N ASN A 123 18.12 6.72 1.65
CA ASN A 123 18.30 8.15 1.91
C ASN A 123 18.81 8.48 3.32
N ASN A 124 20.02 8.00 3.61
CA ASN A 124 20.82 8.46 4.76
C ASN A 124 21.07 9.98 4.70
N HIS A 125 21.09 10.55 3.48
CA HIS A 125 21.16 11.98 3.25
C HIS A 125 19.89 12.73 3.67
N ILE A 126 18.69 12.16 3.43
CA ILE A 126 17.43 12.76 3.91
C ILE A 126 17.43 12.83 5.43
N ARG A 127 17.95 11.82 6.13
CA ARG A 127 17.97 11.82 7.59
C ARG A 127 18.74 13.00 8.17
N SER A 128 19.95 13.29 7.66
CA SER A 128 20.74 14.46 8.10
C SER A 128 20.07 15.78 7.71
N THR A 129 19.54 15.87 6.49
CA THR A 129 18.86 17.08 6.00
C THR A 129 17.56 17.35 6.77
N SER A 130 16.75 16.33 7.07
CA SER A 130 15.54 16.43 7.88
C SER A 130 15.82 16.91 9.29
N LEU A 131 16.95 16.50 9.89
CA LEU A 131 17.34 16.90 11.24
C LEU A 131 17.73 18.39 11.30
N ILE A 132 18.52 18.84 10.32
CA ILE A 132 18.88 20.26 10.16
C ILE A 132 17.62 21.11 9.92
N LEU A 133 16.73 20.64 9.04
CA LEU A 133 15.48 21.32 8.73
C LEU A 133 14.55 21.39 9.95
N GLY A 134 14.47 20.29 10.72
CA GLY A 134 13.73 20.21 11.98
C GLY A 134 14.25 21.19 13.01
N ALA A 135 15.56 21.28 13.21
CA ALA A 135 16.17 22.26 14.12
C ALA A 135 15.82 23.69 13.73
N ILE A 136 15.91 24.03 12.44
CA ILE A 136 15.55 25.36 11.91
C ILE A 136 14.06 25.66 12.14
N LEU A 137 13.16 24.73 11.81
CA LEU A 137 11.72 24.90 12.01
C LEU A 137 11.36 25.06 13.49
N PHE A 138 12.03 24.33 14.38
CA PHE A 138 11.82 24.43 15.82
C PHE A 138 12.21 25.82 16.34
N THR A 139 13.39 26.31 15.96
CA THR A 139 13.87 27.64 16.37
C THR A 139 12.96 28.75 15.84
N ILE A 140 12.57 28.70 14.57
CA ILE A 140 11.67 29.70 13.97
C ILE A 140 10.29 29.65 14.63
N GLY A 141 9.72 28.46 14.82
CA GLY A 141 8.44 28.28 15.47
C GLY A 141 8.44 28.81 16.90
N PHE A 142 9.53 28.58 17.64
CA PHE A 142 9.72 29.12 18.99
C PHE A 142 9.80 30.66 19.01
N LEU A 143 10.57 31.28 18.12
CA LEU A 143 10.66 32.74 18.02
C LEU A 143 9.31 33.38 17.68
N LEU A 144 8.53 32.75 16.79
CA LEU A 144 7.18 33.22 16.44
C LEU A 144 6.23 33.16 17.64
N GLN A 145 6.27 32.08 18.43
CA GLN A 145 5.46 32.00 19.64
C GLN A 145 5.88 33.04 20.68
N LEU A 146 7.19 33.23 20.88
CA LEU A 146 7.73 34.18 21.84
C LEU A 146 7.31 35.60 21.46
N GLY A 147 7.43 35.98 20.19
CA GLY A 147 6.89 37.24 19.68
C GLY A 147 5.38 37.37 19.85
N ALA A 148 4.61 36.32 19.59
CA ALA A 148 3.15 36.33 19.74
C ALA A 148 2.65 36.39 21.20
N VAL A 149 3.52 36.10 22.18
CA VAL A 149 3.25 36.20 23.62
C VAL A 149 3.69 37.57 24.16
N LEU A 150 4.79 38.13 23.64
CA LEU A 150 5.26 39.47 24.02
C LEU A 150 4.44 40.61 23.40
N PHE A 151 3.78 40.38 22.25
CA PHE A 151 2.96 41.34 21.50
C PHE A 151 1.51 40.84 21.29
#